data_AF-A0A929Z6K2-F1
#
_entry.id   AF-A0A929Z6K2-F1
#
_cell.length_a   1.000
_cell.length_b   1.000
_cell.length_c   1.000
_cell.angle_alpha   90.00
_cell.angle_beta   90.00
_cell.angle_gamma   90.00
#
_symmetry.space_group_name_H-M   'P 1'
#
loop_
_entity.id
_entity.type
_entity.pdbx_description
1 polymer ?
#
loop_
_entity_poly.entity_id
_entity_poly.type
_entity_poly.pdbx_seq_one_letter_code
_entity_poly.pdbx_strand_id
1 'polypeptide(L)'
;MIDFHDYFEDLCRRNRMASDLQFCTVSCSGVNHLDSVLNRYDCDANFVAVDDICDEETFLDSGGWFKRKAFTVFLLMRYEHDNERDRREKMGTCRELLRQFQSGLLRDAPRFLKEGLYVQMNSIRSREMGGIFLNDCTGLYFMFYVDEPVDISFNPTEWNE
;
A
#
# COMPACT_ATOMS: atom_id res chain seq x y z
N MET A 1 -4.34 16.65 -4.44
CA MET A 1 -4.85 15.32 -4.07
C MET A 1 -3.65 14.41 -4.09
N ILE A 2 -3.27 13.90 -2.93
CA ILE A 2 -2.12 13.01 -2.78
C ILE A 2 -2.39 11.70 -3.50
N ASP A 3 -1.50 11.33 -4.40
CA ASP A 3 -1.40 9.98 -4.93
C ASP A 3 -0.61 9.12 -3.94
N PHE A 4 -1.19 7.99 -3.52
CA PHE A 4 -0.54 7.12 -2.55
C PHE A 4 0.63 6.32 -3.14
N HIS A 5 0.65 6.07 -4.45
CA HIS A 5 1.81 5.48 -5.12
C HIS A 5 3.02 6.41 -4.98
N ASP A 6 2.88 7.68 -5.37
CA ASP A 6 3.92 8.70 -5.26
C ASP A 6 4.35 8.94 -3.80
N TYR A 7 3.39 8.88 -2.87
CA TYR A 7 3.67 8.97 -1.44
C TYR A 7 4.58 7.82 -0.98
N PHE A 8 4.29 6.57 -1.37
CA PHE A 8 5.12 5.44 -0.99
C PHE A 8 6.48 5.44 -1.68
N GLU A 9 6.59 5.97 -2.90
CA GLU A 9 7.87 6.19 -3.58
C GLU A 9 8.75 7.17 -2.79
N ASP A 10 8.19 8.32 -2.39
CA ASP A 10 8.90 9.28 -1.55
C ASP A 10 9.21 8.72 -0.15
N LEU A 11 8.29 7.93 0.43
CA LEU A 11 8.50 7.29 1.73
C LEU A 11 9.65 6.26 1.68
N CYS A 12 9.74 5.46 0.61
CA CYS A 12 10.84 4.52 0.39
C CYS A 12 12.18 5.26 0.28
N ARG A 13 12.22 6.35 -0.50
CA ARG A 13 13.43 7.16 -0.68
C ARG A 13 13.92 7.79 0.61
N ARG A 14 13.02 8.20 1.50
CA ARG A 14 13.36 8.83 2.80
C ARG A 14 13.60 7.82 3.91
N ASN A 15 13.12 6.59 3.77
CA ASN A 15 13.33 5.54 4.74
C ASN A 15 14.73 4.93 4.52
N ARG A 16 15.60 5.04 5.54
CA ARG A 16 16.98 4.55 5.46
C ARG A 16 17.04 3.04 5.19
N MET A 17 16.22 2.23 5.86
CA MET A 17 16.23 0.78 5.67
C MET A 17 15.77 0.40 4.25
N ALA A 18 14.71 1.04 3.75
CA ALA A 18 14.22 0.81 2.39
C ALA A 18 15.27 1.19 1.34
N SER A 19 15.92 2.34 1.52
CA SER A 19 16.99 2.83 0.64
C SER A 19 18.24 1.94 0.67
N ASP A 20 18.71 1.55 1.86
CA ASP A 20 19.90 0.71 2.02
C ASP A 20 19.70 -0.68 1.42
N LEU A 21 18.47 -1.21 1.50
CA LEU A 21 18.07 -2.50 0.93
C LEU A 21 17.54 -2.39 -0.51
N GLN A 22 17.63 -1.21 -1.12
CA GLN A 22 17.26 -0.96 -2.51
C GLN A 22 15.83 -1.41 -2.86
N PHE A 23 14.86 -1.13 -1.98
CA PHE A 23 13.45 -1.35 -2.30
C PHE A 23 13.01 -0.44 -3.46
N CYS A 24 12.41 -1.03 -4.49
CA CYS A 24 11.82 -0.32 -5.61
C CYS A 24 10.30 -0.25 -5.47
N THR A 25 9.73 0.94 -5.63
CA THR A 25 8.27 1.11 -5.71
C THR A 25 7.75 0.80 -7.10
N VAL A 26 6.66 0.05 -7.16
CA VAL A 26 5.98 -0.31 -8.40
C VAL A 26 4.46 -0.27 -8.20
N SER A 27 3.70 -0.03 -9.25
CA SER A 27 2.25 -0.22 -9.23
C SER A 27 1.89 -1.67 -9.58
N CYS A 28 0.83 -2.18 -8.95
CA CYS A 28 0.23 -3.47 -9.29
C CYS A 28 -1.29 -3.38 -9.26
N SER A 29 -1.99 -4.23 -10.01
CA SER A 29 -3.45 -4.24 -10.08
C SER A 29 -4.04 -5.42 -9.30
N GLY A 30 -3.85 -5.40 -7.99
CA GLY A 30 -4.23 -6.49 -7.10
C GLY A 30 -3.21 -7.62 -7.02
N VAL A 31 -3.47 -8.51 -6.06
CA VAL A 31 -2.64 -9.68 -5.70
C VAL A 31 -2.34 -10.59 -6.90
N ASN A 32 -3.26 -10.68 -7.86
CA ASN A 32 -3.15 -11.57 -9.03
C ASN A 32 -2.41 -10.94 -10.21
N HIS A 33 -2.14 -9.63 -10.19
CA HIS A 33 -1.48 -8.88 -11.25
C HIS A 33 -0.21 -8.19 -10.73
N LEU A 34 0.66 -9.01 -10.13
CA LEU A 34 2.06 -8.65 -9.81
C LEU A 34 2.96 -8.70 -11.06
N ASP A 35 2.39 -8.62 -12.26
CA ASP A 35 3.10 -8.68 -13.54
C ASP A 35 4.21 -7.62 -13.64
N SER A 36 3.99 -6.43 -13.07
CA SER A 36 5.00 -5.36 -12.94
C SER A 36 6.20 -5.77 -12.09
N VAL A 37 5.96 -6.53 -11.01
CA VAL A 37 7.02 -7.09 -10.14
C VAL A 37 7.75 -8.21 -10.87
N LEU A 38 7.03 -9.08 -11.58
CA LEU A 38 7.60 -10.17 -12.38
C LEU A 38 8.49 -9.66 -13.52
N ASN A 39 8.09 -8.58 -14.19
CA ASN A 39 8.86 -7.99 -15.30
C ASN A 39 10.16 -7.32 -14.86
N ARG A 40 10.26 -6.91 -13.58
CA ARG A 40 11.49 -6.31 -13.00
C ARG A 40 12.27 -7.26 -12.10
N TYR A 41 11.78 -8.49 -11.94
CA TYR A 41 12.33 -9.50 -11.05
C TYR A 41 13.81 -9.84 -11.34
N ASP A 42 14.21 -9.74 -12.61
CA ASP A 42 15.60 -10.01 -13.03
C ASP A 42 16.58 -8.87 -12.67
N CYS A 43 16.08 -7.66 -12.39
CA CYS A 43 16.89 -6.46 -12.16
C CYS A 43 16.85 -5.97 -10.70
N ASP A 44 15.69 -6.06 -10.05
CA ASP A 44 15.45 -5.51 -8.71
C ASP A 44 15.19 -6.64 -7.69
N ALA A 45 15.77 -6.54 -6.49
CA ALA A 45 15.73 -7.62 -5.50
C ALA A 45 14.57 -7.51 -4.48
N ASN A 46 14.10 -6.29 -4.20
CA ASN A 46 13.10 -6.00 -3.16
C ASN A 46 12.08 -4.97 -3.66
N PHE A 47 10.80 -5.16 -3.36
CA PHE A 47 9.72 -4.39 -3.93
C PHE A 47 8.75 -3.84 -2.87
N VAL A 48 8.27 -2.63 -3.13
CA VAL A 48 7.09 -2.04 -2.49
C VAL A 48 6.04 -1.86 -3.58
N ALA A 49 5.13 -2.82 -3.72
CA ALA A 49 4.08 -2.73 -4.73
C ALA A 49 2.85 -2.04 -4.13
N VAL A 50 2.38 -0.97 -4.75
CA VAL A 50 1.17 -0.25 -4.33
C VAL A 50 0.04 -0.64 -5.28
N ASP A 51 -1.06 -1.10 -4.71
CA ASP A 51 -2.24 -1.50 -5.48
C ASP A 51 -2.93 -0.27 -6.07
N ASP A 52 -3.10 -0.26 -7.39
CA ASP A 52 -3.80 0.79 -8.14
C ASP A 52 -5.30 0.50 -8.29
N ILE A 53 -5.75 -0.71 -7.97
CA ILE A 53 -7.17 -1.06 -7.87
C ILE A 53 -7.64 -0.82 -6.44
N CYS A 54 -8.55 0.13 -6.26
CA CYS A 54 -9.17 0.43 -4.97
C CYS A 54 -10.59 -0.15 -4.90
N ASP A 55 -10.85 -0.96 -3.87
CA ASP A 55 -12.22 -1.23 -3.43
C ASP A 55 -12.76 0.02 -2.73
N GLU A 56 -13.91 0.52 -3.19
CA GLU A 56 -14.52 1.75 -2.68
C GLU A 56 -15.90 1.50 -2.05
N GLU A 57 -16.18 2.18 -0.94
CA GLU A 57 -17.50 2.20 -0.30
C GLU A 57 -17.94 3.66 -0.09
N THR A 58 -19.19 3.99 -0.40
CA THR A 58 -19.78 5.30 -0.07
C THR A 58 -20.65 5.15 1.17
N PHE A 59 -20.43 5.98 2.19
CA PHE A 59 -21.13 5.91 3.46
C PHE A 59 -21.47 7.31 3.99
N LEU A 60 -22.52 7.38 4.79
CA LEU A 60 -22.92 8.60 5.49
C LEU A 60 -22.28 8.61 6.88
N ASP A 61 -21.60 9.68 7.23
CA ASP A 61 -21.08 9.90 8.58
C ASP A 61 -21.21 11.37 8.98
N SER A 62 -21.67 11.61 10.20
CA SER A 62 -21.73 12.95 10.82
C SER A 62 -22.41 14.04 9.95
N GLY A 63 -23.38 13.64 9.11
CA GLY A 63 -24.13 14.54 8.23
C GLY A 63 -23.48 14.85 6.88
N GLY A 64 -22.32 14.25 6.57
CA GLY A 64 -21.67 14.32 5.26
C GLY A 64 -21.55 12.95 4.61
N TRP A 65 -21.48 12.93 3.28
CA TRP A 65 -21.17 11.72 2.52
C TRP A 65 -19.66 11.59 2.33
N PHE A 66 -19.17 10.39 2.53
CA PHE A 66 -17.76 10.05 2.39
C PHE A 66 -17.60 8.84 1.49
N LYS A 67 -16.48 8.81 0.79
CA LYS A 67 -16.02 7.67 0.04
C LYS A 67 -14.79 7.10 0.73
N ARG A 68 -14.86 5.83 1.13
CA ARG A 68 -13.76 5.06 1.70
C ARG A 68 -13.08 4.28 0.61
N LYS A 69 -11.77 4.49 0.43
CA LYS A 69 -10.91 3.70 -0.47
C LYS A 69 -10.03 2.77 0.35
N ALA A 70 -9.96 1.50 -0.04
CA ALA A 70 -9.01 0.54 0.50
C ALA A 70 -7.72 0.57 -0.34
N PHE A 71 -6.58 0.84 0.29
CA PHE A 71 -5.27 0.74 -0.34
C PHE A 71 -4.55 -0.50 0.17
N THR A 72 -3.98 -1.28 -0.74
CA THR A 72 -3.13 -2.43 -0.41
C THR A 72 -1.70 -2.14 -0.82
N VAL A 73 -0.75 -2.41 0.07
CA VAL A 73 0.69 -2.26 -0.21
C VAL A 73 1.41 -3.54 0.13
N PHE A 74 2.14 -4.08 -0.83
CA PHE A 74 2.93 -5.29 -0.72
C PHE A 74 4.39 -4.94 -0.44
N LEU A 75 4.97 -5.58 0.56
CA LEU A 75 6.40 -5.55 0.85
C LEU A 75 6.97 -6.93 0.52
N LEU A 76 7.80 -6.99 -0.51
CA LEU A 76 8.32 -8.23 -1.05
C LEU A 76 9.84 -8.21 -1.03
N MET A 77 10.44 -9.30 -0.59
CA MET A 77 11.88 -9.52 -0.65
C MET A 77 12.18 -10.87 -1.28
N ARG A 78 13.19 -10.90 -2.13
CA ARG A 78 13.73 -12.17 -2.62
C ARG A 78 14.53 -12.86 -1.53
N TYR A 79 14.41 -14.18 -1.47
CA TYR A 79 15.20 -15.05 -0.62
C TYR A 79 15.87 -16.14 -1.47
N GLU A 80 16.88 -16.81 -0.91
CA GLU A 80 17.55 -17.92 -1.61
C GLU A 80 16.66 -19.19 -1.65
N HIS A 81 16.55 -19.82 -2.82
CA HIS A 81 15.76 -21.04 -3.01
C HIS A 81 16.15 -22.12 -1.97
N ASP A 82 15.15 -22.79 -1.40
CA ASP A 82 15.31 -23.80 -0.32
C ASP A 82 16.01 -23.30 0.97
N ASN A 83 16.30 -22.00 1.11
CA ASN A 83 16.88 -21.43 2.32
C ASN A 83 15.82 -20.85 3.27
N GLU A 84 15.25 -21.72 4.10
CA GLU A 84 14.23 -21.34 5.08
C GLU A 84 14.74 -20.35 6.15
N ARG A 85 16.05 -20.32 6.40
CA ARG A 85 16.64 -19.35 7.33
C ARG A 85 16.61 -17.95 6.73
N ASP A 86 17.11 -17.80 5.51
CA ASP A 86 17.09 -16.51 4.80
C ASP A 86 15.65 -16.02 4.63
N ARG A 87 14.72 -16.89 4.24
CA ARG A 87 13.29 -16.56 4.16
C ARG A 87 12.75 -15.94 5.46
N ARG A 88 13.08 -16.51 6.62
CA ARG A 88 12.65 -15.98 7.93
C ARG A 88 13.32 -14.64 8.27
N GLU A 89 14.59 -14.47 7.93
CA GLU A 89 15.33 -13.22 8.12
C GLU A 89 14.71 -12.09 7.27
N LYS A 90 14.44 -12.35 5.98
CA LYS A 90 13.76 -11.42 5.06
C LYS A 90 12.35 -11.06 5.51
N MET A 91 11.58 -12.03 6.02
CA MET A 91 10.28 -11.75 6.61
C MET A 91 10.40 -10.84 7.85
N GLY A 92 11.41 -11.05 8.69
CA GLY A 92 11.74 -10.16 9.81
C GLY A 92 11.99 -8.73 9.36
N THR A 93 12.74 -8.56 8.27
CA THR A 93 12.98 -7.25 7.63
C THR A 93 11.68 -6.62 7.12
N CYS A 94 10.82 -7.38 6.45
CA CYS A 94 9.51 -6.88 5.98
C CYS A 94 8.64 -6.38 7.14
N ARG A 95 8.61 -7.09 8.26
CA ARG A 95 7.86 -6.68 9.46
C ARG A 95 8.40 -5.37 10.05
N GLU A 96 9.71 -5.23 10.14
CA GLU A 96 10.34 -4.01 10.64
C GLU A 96 10.12 -2.83 9.67
N LEU A 97 10.18 -3.07 8.36
CA LEU A 97 9.89 -2.06 7.36
C LEU A 97 8.42 -1.61 7.44
N LEU A 98 7.47 -2.54 7.60
CA LEU A 98 6.06 -2.23 7.84
C LEU A 98 5.89 -1.29 9.05
N ARG A 99 6.52 -1.62 10.19
CA ARG A 99 6.48 -0.78 11.40
C ARG A 99 6.99 0.64 11.11
N GLN A 100 8.06 0.77 10.34
CA GLN A 100 8.60 2.07 9.95
C GLN A 100 7.67 2.84 8.99
N PHE A 101 7.01 2.15 8.05
CA PHE A 101 6.03 2.76 7.15
C PHE A 101 4.79 3.25 7.90
N GLN A 102 4.29 2.47 8.86
CA GLN A 102 3.23 2.89 9.77
C GLN A 102 3.62 4.14 10.56
N SER A 103 4.87 4.22 11.03
CA SER A 103 5.38 5.43 11.69
C SER A 103 5.47 6.64 10.74
N GLY A 104 5.81 6.42 9.46
CA GLY A 104 5.79 7.45 8.43
C GLY A 104 4.38 7.98 8.15
N LEU A 105 3.42 7.08 7.96
CA LEU A 105 1.99 7.41 7.80
C LEU A 105 1.47 8.21 9.00
N LEU A 106 1.83 7.82 10.23
CA LEU A 106 1.43 8.53 11.43
C LEU A 106 2.00 9.95 11.49
N ARG A 107 3.28 10.12 11.14
CA ARG A 107 3.92 11.45 11.08
C ARG A 107 3.24 12.35 10.05
N ASP A 108 2.89 11.78 8.89
CA ASP A 108 2.36 12.53 7.75
C ASP A 108 0.82 12.66 7.80
N ALA A 109 0.14 12.05 8.78
CA ALA A 109 -1.31 12.13 8.98
C ALA A 109 -1.89 13.57 8.99
N PRO A 110 -1.27 14.56 9.65
CA PRO A 110 -1.74 15.95 9.59
C PRO A 110 -1.67 16.57 8.19
N ARG A 111 -0.78 16.09 7.31
CA ARG A 111 -0.68 16.54 5.91
C ARG A 111 -1.86 16.01 5.10
N PHE A 112 -2.23 14.75 5.25
CA PHE A 112 -3.39 14.15 4.59
C PHE A 112 -4.67 14.89 4.95
N LEU A 113 -4.85 15.19 6.24
CA LEU A 113 -6.01 15.91 6.74
C LEU A 113 -6.17 17.31 6.10
N LYS A 114 -5.05 18.03 5.88
CA LYS A 114 -5.08 19.34 5.19
C LYS A 114 -5.53 19.23 3.73
N GLU A 115 -5.35 18.08 3.10
CA GLU A 115 -5.84 17.80 1.74
C GLU A 115 -7.24 17.17 1.73
N GLY A 116 -7.92 17.08 2.88
CA GLY A 116 -9.25 16.46 3.00
C GLY A 116 -9.23 14.93 2.94
N LEU A 117 -8.06 14.32 3.14
CA LEU A 117 -7.89 12.86 3.16
C LEU A 117 -7.78 12.36 4.60
N TYR A 118 -8.73 11.53 5.02
CA TYR A 118 -8.82 10.99 6.37
C TYR A 118 -8.29 9.55 6.38
N VAL A 119 -6.98 9.41 6.61
CA VAL A 119 -6.34 8.09 6.72
C VAL A 119 -6.72 7.43 8.05
N GLN A 120 -7.33 6.26 7.98
CA GLN A 120 -7.82 5.50 9.13
C GLN A 120 -6.69 4.79 9.88
N MET A 121 -5.94 5.56 10.67
CA MET A 121 -4.78 5.07 11.45
C MET A 121 -5.16 4.18 12.64
N ASN A 122 -6.44 4.10 13.01
CA ASN A 122 -6.96 3.24 14.07
C ASN A 122 -6.93 1.74 13.69
N SER A 123 -6.84 1.40 12.40
CA SER A 123 -6.82 0.02 11.93
C SER A 123 -6.04 -0.10 10.61
N ILE A 124 -4.76 -0.46 10.73
CA ILE A 124 -3.95 -0.92 9.60
C ILE A 124 -3.86 -2.44 9.69
N ARG A 125 -4.50 -3.15 8.75
CA ARG A 125 -4.47 -4.62 8.71
C ARG A 125 -3.22 -5.05 7.97
N SER A 126 -2.57 -6.12 8.40
CA SER A 126 -1.47 -6.73 7.66
C SER A 126 -1.60 -8.24 7.64
N ARG A 127 -1.07 -8.86 6.59
CA ARG A 127 -1.05 -10.31 6.43
C ARG A 127 0.26 -10.72 5.76
N GLU A 128 0.92 -11.70 6.36
CA GLU A 128 2.06 -12.36 5.75
C GLU A 128 1.58 -13.31 4.65
N MET A 129 2.29 -13.30 3.54
CA MET A 129 1.96 -14.15 2.39
C MET A 129 2.54 -15.54 2.66
N GLY A 130 1.66 -16.53 2.78
CA GLY A 130 2.03 -17.93 2.98
C GLY A 130 2.16 -18.66 1.64
N GLY A 131 3.25 -19.40 1.45
CA GLY A 131 3.54 -20.18 0.24
C GLY A 131 4.47 -19.48 -0.76
N ILE A 132 4.88 -20.21 -1.80
CA ILE A 132 5.66 -19.69 -2.94
C ILE A 132 4.71 -18.81 -3.77
N PHE A 133 4.47 -17.59 -3.30
CA PHE A 133 3.52 -16.66 -3.91
C PHE A 133 4.06 -16.08 -5.23
N LEU A 134 5.38 -15.94 -5.29
CA LEU A 134 6.21 -15.74 -6.46
C LEU A 134 7.46 -16.62 -6.23
N ASN A 135 8.01 -17.23 -7.28
CA ASN A 135 9.25 -18.02 -7.17
C ASN A 135 10.28 -17.25 -6.32
N ASP A 136 10.71 -17.84 -5.20
CA ASP A 136 11.74 -17.30 -4.29
C ASP A 136 11.48 -15.92 -3.68
N CYS A 137 10.21 -15.51 -3.56
CA CYS A 137 9.83 -14.29 -2.85
C CYS A 137 9.06 -14.56 -1.56
N THR A 138 9.38 -13.78 -0.53
CA THR A 138 8.64 -13.76 0.73
C THR A 138 8.28 -12.34 1.08
N GLY A 139 7.20 -12.17 1.83
CA GLY A 139 6.72 -10.84 2.13
C GLY A 139 5.37 -10.81 2.81
N LEU A 140 4.89 -9.60 2.98
CA LEU A 140 3.61 -9.31 3.59
C LEU A 140 2.93 -8.19 2.80
N TYR A 141 1.64 -8.07 2.98
CA TYR A 141 0.94 -6.86 2.56
C TYR A 141 0.23 -6.24 3.74
N PHE A 142 -0.02 -4.95 3.65
CA PHE A 142 -0.87 -4.23 4.59
C PHE A 142 -1.90 -3.41 3.85
N MET A 143 -3.04 -3.22 4.52
CA MET A 143 -4.18 -2.49 4.02
C MET A 143 -4.52 -1.37 4.98
N PHE A 144 -4.80 -0.21 4.42
CA PHE A 144 -5.31 0.94 5.15
C PHE A 144 -6.44 1.60 4.37
N TYR A 145 -7.30 2.30 5.08
CA TYR A 145 -8.45 2.99 4.49
C TYR A 145 -8.23 4.49 4.49
N VAL A 146 -8.73 5.15 3.46
CA VAL A 146 -8.72 6.60 3.35
C VAL A 146 -10.13 7.04 3.02
N ASP A 147 -10.67 7.93 3.85
CA ASP A 147 -11.98 8.52 3.59
C ASP A 147 -11.78 9.91 2.97
N GLU A 148 -12.56 10.19 1.93
CA GLU A 148 -12.63 11.51 1.29
C GLU A 148 -14.10 11.97 1.23
N PRO A 149 -14.39 13.25 1.52
CA PRO A 149 -15.73 13.79 1.33
C PRO A 149 -16.15 13.65 -0.14
N VAL A 150 -17.39 13.25 -0.37
CA VAL A 150 -17.95 13.13 -1.72
C VAL A 150 -19.30 13.84 -1.78
N ASP A 151 -19.51 14.62 -2.84
CA ASP A 151 -20.83 15.18 -3.14
C ASP A 151 -21.59 14.22 -4.04
N ILE A 152 -22.69 13.67 -3.51
CA ILE A 152 -23.63 12.83 -4.25
C ILE A 152 -25.01 13.48 -4.34
N SER A 153 -25.08 14.80 -4.16
CA SER A 153 -26.31 15.56 -4.30
C SER A 153 -26.91 15.37 -5.67
N PHE A 154 -28.23 15.23 -5.74
CA PHE A 154 -28.94 15.10 -7.00
C PHE A 154 -28.73 16.36 -7.85
N ASN A 155 -28.16 16.17 -9.04
CA ASN A 155 -27.99 17.23 -10.03
C ASN A 155 -28.99 17.03 -11.18
N PRO A 156 -30.07 17.84 -11.27
CA PRO A 156 -31.09 17.67 -12.30
C PRO A 156 -30.55 17.74 -13.74
N THR A 157 -29.41 18.41 -13.97
CA THR A 157 -28.82 18.52 -15.31
C THR A 157 -28.22 17.22 -15.83
N GLU A 158 -28.02 16.22 -14.96
CA GLU A 158 -27.52 14.89 -15.31
C GLU A 158 -28.62 13.92 -15.75
N TRP A 159 -29.91 14.30 -15.61
CA TRP A 159 -31.06 13.40 -15.82
C TRP A 159 -32.07 14.02 -16.80
N ASN A 160 -32.67 13.19 -17.66
CA ASN A 160 -33.59 13.63 -18.73
C ASN A 160 -35.08 13.63 -18.30
N GLU A 161 -35.35 13.91 -17.03
CA GLU A 161 -36.72 13.94 -16.48
C GLU A 161 -37.48 15.24 -16.80
#